data_AF-A0A645FDG3-F1
#
_entry.id   AF-A0A645FDG3-F1
#
_cell.length_a   1.000
_cell.length_b   1.000
_cell.length_c   1.000
_cell.angle_alpha   90.00
_cell.angle_beta   90.00
_cell.angle_gamma   90.00
#
_symmetry.space_group_name_H-M   'P 1'
#
loop_
_entity.id
_entity.type
_entity.pdbx_description
1 polymer ?
#
loop_
_entity_poly.entity_id
_entity_poly.type
_entity_poly.pdbx_seq_one_letter_code
_entity_poly.pdbx_strand_id
1 'polypeptide(L)'
;MELAKRIPSDYRVNEIDTKYVLRRAAADVLPEEWAKRPKLGFPTPIRHWLREEEFYNEVRKAFASDYAAEFFDTDKLVQILDDNYTKKLDYGRQIWTAYIFLVWYKRFFIDETPLSSEAFVA
;
A
#
# COMPACT_ATOMS: atom_id res chain seq x y z
N MET A 1 4.07 5.69 26.87
CA MET A 1 5.23 6.27 26.15
C MET A 1 6.37 6.68 27.08
N GLU A 2 6.09 7.25 28.27
CA GLU A 2 7.13 7.80 29.16
C GLU A 2 8.22 6.81 29.59
N LEU A 3 7.89 5.55 29.88
CA LEU A 3 8.89 4.53 30.19
C LEU A 3 9.82 4.24 29.00
N ALA A 4 9.24 4.03 27.81
CA ALA A 4 9.98 3.69 26.59
C ALA A 4 11.03 4.76 26.21
N LYS A 5 10.74 6.04 26.52
CA LYS A 5 11.65 7.17 26.27
C LYS A 5 12.89 7.16 27.18
N ARG A 6 12.78 6.58 28.38
CA ARG A 6 13.86 6.53 29.39
C ARG A 6 14.77 5.32 29.24
N ILE A 7 14.41 4.35 28.40
CA ILE A 7 15.22 3.17 28.13
C ILE A 7 16.48 3.58 27.36
N PRO A 8 17.70 3.22 27.82
CA PRO A 8 18.93 3.52 27.08
C PRO A 8 18.90 2.96 25.65
N SER A 9 19.62 3.60 24.71
CA SER A 9 19.66 3.20 23.29
C SER A 9 19.99 1.73 23.11
N ASP A 10 20.97 1.23 23.85
CA ASP A 10 21.56 -0.10 23.67
C ASP A 10 20.58 -1.22 24.04
N TYR A 11 19.57 -0.90 24.85
CA TYR A 11 18.45 -1.81 25.17
C TYR A 11 17.31 -1.74 24.15
N ARG A 12 17.26 -0.70 23.32
CA ARG A 12 16.25 -0.54 22.26
C ARG A 12 16.75 -1.12 20.93
N VAL A 13 17.99 -0.82 20.57
CA VAL A 13 18.68 -1.23 19.34
C VAL A 13 20.15 -1.49 19.66
N ASN A 14 20.70 -2.59 19.14
CA ASN A 14 22.13 -2.87 19.17
C ASN A 14 22.61 -3.29 17.77
N GLU A 15 23.88 -3.68 17.62
CA GLU A 15 24.47 -4.06 16.32
C GLU A 15 23.81 -5.27 15.65
N ILE A 16 23.08 -6.08 16.42
CA ILE A 16 22.50 -7.35 15.99
C ILE A 16 20.97 -7.24 15.85
N ASP A 17 20.30 -6.61 16.83
CA ASP A 17 18.86 -6.66 17.01
C ASP A 17 18.20 -5.28 17.17
N THR A 18 17.00 -5.15 16.60
CA THR A 18 16.06 -4.07 16.91
C THR A 18 14.98 -4.55 17.87
N LYS A 19 14.44 -3.64 18.70
CA LYS A 19 13.42 -3.92 19.72
C LYS A 19 13.93 -4.89 20.81
N TYR A 20 15.20 -4.84 21.15
CA TYR A 20 15.88 -5.85 21.97
C TYR A 20 15.19 -6.13 23.32
N VAL A 21 15.02 -5.11 24.17
CA VAL A 21 14.37 -5.28 25.49
C VAL A 21 12.89 -5.68 25.38
N LEU A 22 12.21 -5.23 24.31
CA LEU A 22 10.82 -5.61 24.06
C LEU A 22 10.71 -7.09 23.70
N ARG A 23 11.62 -7.61 22.88
CA ARG A 23 11.67 -9.04 22.53
C ARG A 23 11.99 -9.90 23.75
N ARG A 24 12.92 -9.46 24.61
CA ARG A 24 13.22 -10.16 25.87
C ARG A 24 12.02 -10.21 26.80
N ALA A 25 11.36 -9.08 27.03
CA ALA A 25 10.16 -9.03 27.86
C ALA A 25 9.00 -9.86 27.27
N ALA A 26 8.88 -9.92 25.94
CA ALA A 26 7.83 -10.70 25.28
C ALA A 26 8.11 -12.22 25.25
N ALA A 27 9.36 -12.65 25.39
CA ALA A 27 9.74 -14.06 25.37
C ALA A 27 9.16 -14.85 26.56
N ASP A 28 8.81 -14.16 27.64
CA ASP A 28 8.19 -14.79 28.82
C ASP A 28 6.73 -15.20 28.57
N VAL A 29 6.09 -14.65 27.53
CA VAL A 29 4.65 -14.84 27.24
C VAL A 29 4.35 -15.31 25.82
N LEU A 30 5.26 -15.13 24.87
CA LEU A 30 5.10 -15.55 23.48
C LEU A 30 5.98 -16.77 23.15
N PRO A 31 5.56 -17.63 22.20
CA PRO A 31 6.45 -18.63 21.63
C PRO A 31 7.75 -18.02 21.12
N GLU A 32 8.87 -18.72 21.33
CA GLU A 32 10.21 -18.25 20.97
C GLU A 32 10.30 -17.83 19.49
N GLU A 33 9.67 -18.60 18.61
CA GLU A 33 9.59 -18.32 17.18
C GLU A 33 8.97 -16.94 16.89
N TRP A 34 7.94 -16.56 17.64
CA TRP A 34 7.22 -15.29 17.44
C TRP A 34 7.98 -14.12 18.05
N ALA A 35 8.55 -14.29 19.25
CA ALA A 35 9.34 -13.25 19.92
C ALA A 35 10.63 -12.89 19.14
N LYS A 36 11.24 -13.88 18.48
CA LYS A 36 12.46 -13.70 17.68
C LYS A 36 12.22 -13.35 16.21
N ARG A 37 10.96 -13.35 15.74
CA ARG A 37 10.64 -13.08 14.34
C ARG A 37 11.22 -11.73 13.86
N PRO A 38 11.89 -11.65 12.69
CA PRO A 38 12.40 -10.40 12.16
C PRO A 38 11.30 -9.35 12.00
N LYS A 39 11.67 -8.07 12.09
CA LYS A 39 10.73 -6.98 11.83
C LYS A 39 10.30 -7.05 10.36
N LEU A 40 9.09 -7.52 10.12
CA LEU A 40 8.44 -7.38 8.83
C LEU A 40 7.74 -6.01 8.78
N GLY A 41 7.65 -5.42 7.59
CA GLY A 41 6.73 -4.30 7.37
C GLY A 41 5.28 -4.79 7.36
N PHE A 42 4.44 -4.04 6.67
CA PHE A 42 3.11 -4.51 6.27
C PHE A 42 3.13 -4.74 4.76
N PRO A 43 3.78 -5.83 4.28
CA PRO A 43 3.79 -6.12 2.86
C PRO A 43 2.37 -6.47 2.42
N THR A 44 1.73 -5.57 1.68
CA THR A 44 0.43 -5.84 1.08
C THR A 44 0.63 -6.76 -0.14
N PRO A 45 -0.14 -7.85 -0.26
CA PRO A 45 0.05 -8.83 -1.33
C PRO A 45 -0.57 -8.37 -2.67
N ILE A 46 -0.34 -7.11 -3.06
CA ILE A 46 -0.90 -6.50 -4.28
C ILE A 46 -0.58 -7.32 -5.52
N ARG A 47 0.64 -7.88 -5.61
CA ARG A 47 1.05 -8.77 -6.71
C ARG A 47 0.17 -10.02 -6.84
N HIS A 48 -0.32 -10.55 -5.73
CA HIS A 48 -1.22 -11.70 -5.71
C HIS A 48 -2.64 -11.26 -6.07
N TRP A 49 -3.11 -10.18 -5.45
CA TRP A 49 -4.44 -9.61 -5.73
C TRP A 49 -4.62 -9.26 -7.20
N LEU A 50 -3.65 -8.61 -7.85
CA LEU A 50 -3.73 -8.28 -9.29
C LEU A 50 -3.81 -9.49 -10.23
N ARG A 51 -3.72 -10.71 -9.71
CA ARG A 51 -3.89 -11.98 -10.45
C ARG A 51 -5.20 -12.68 -10.12
N GLU A 52 -5.97 -12.15 -9.18
CA GLU A 52 -7.32 -12.60 -8.88
C GLU A 52 -8.29 -11.80 -9.75
N GLU A 53 -9.24 -12.49 -10.37
CA GLU A 53 -10.16 -11.92 -11.36
C GLU A 53 -10.92 -10.70 -10.82
N GLU A 54 -11.32 -10.74 -9.54
CA GLU A 54 -12.03 -9.64 -8.87
C GLU A 54 -11.22 -8.32 -8.92
N PHE A 55 -9.98 -8.34 -8.42
CA PHE A 55 -9.15 -7.15 -8.37
C PHE A 55 -8.62 -6.75 -9.75
N TYR A 56 -8.33 -7.72 -10.62
CA TYR A 56 -7.99 -7.44 -12.01
C TYR A 56 -9.10 -6.62 -12.69
N ASN A 57 -10.35 -7.06 -12.58
CA ASN A 57 -11.48 -6.38 -13.20
C ASN A 57 -11.70 -4.99 -12.62
N GLU A 58 -11.52 -4.81 -11.31
CA GLU A 58 -11.64 -3.50 -10.68
C GLU A 58 -10.59 -2.51 -11.18
N VAL A 59 -9.32 -2.93 -11.27
CA VAL A 59 -8.24 -2.10 -11.80
C VAL A 59 -8.46 -1.81 -13.28
N ARG A 60 -8.92 -2.81 -14.05
CA ARG A 60 -9.21 -2.66 -15.48
C ARG A 60 -10.29 -1.60 -15.73
N LYS A 61 -11.35 -1.56 -14.91
CA LYS A 61 -12.38 -0.51 -15.00
C LYS A 61 -11.80 0.88 -14.80
N ALA A 62 -10.93 1.05 -13.80
CA ALA A 62 -10.28 2.33 -13.57
C ALA A 62 -9.38 2.73 -14.75
N PHE A 63 -8.62 1.78 -15.30
CA PHE A 63 -7.71 2.02 -16.44
C PHE A 63 -8.45 2.33 -17.74
N ALA A 64 -9.67 1.81 -17.92
CA ALA A 64 -10.50 2.05 -19.10
C ALA A 64 -11.48 3.23 -18.93
N SER A 65 -11.35 4.03 -17.87
CA SER A 65 -12.23 5.17 -17.64
C SER A 65 -11.83 6.38 -18.49
N ASP A 66 -12.81 7.24 -18.80
CA ASP A 66 -12.58 8.45 -19.62
C ASP A 66 -11.53 9.38 -19.02
N TYR A 67 -11.57 9.57 -17.69
CA TYR A 67 -10.60 10.41 -16.98
C TYR A 67 -9.20 9.81 -16.91
N ALA A 68 -9.04 8.49 -17.12
CA ALA A 68 -7.71 7.90 -17.23
C ALA A 68 -7.01 8.32 -18.54
N ALA A 69 -7.77 8.56 -19.61
CA ALA A 69 -7.25 8.96 -20.92
C ALA A 69 -6.64 10.37 -20.92
N GLU A 70 -6.95 11.20 -19.92
CA GLU A 70 -6.32 12.52 -19.73
C GLU A 70 -4.84 12.43 -19.36
N PHE A 71 -4.42 11.33 -18.73
CA PHE A 71 -3.09 11.16 -18.16
C PHE A 71 -2.31 10.00 -18.77
N PHE A 72 -3.01 8.99 -19.31
CA PHE A 72 -2.40 7.75 -19.76
C PHE A 72 -2.91 7.35 -21.15
N ASP A 73 -2.04 6.66 -21.88
CA ASP A 73 -2.44 5.80 -22.99
C ASP A 73 -3.14 4.56 -22.41
N THR A 74 -4.47 4.58 -22.42
CA THR A 74 -5.32 3.57 -21.75
C THR A 74 -5.15 2.19 -22.36
N ASP A 75 -4.93 2.09 -23.68
CA ASP A 75 -4.66 0.82 -24.36
C ASP A 75 -3.37 0.17 -23.83
N LYS A 76 -2.28 0.94 -23.73
CA LYS A 76 -1.03 0.45 -23.14
C LYS A 76 -1.19 0.11 -21.66
N LEU A 77 -1.97 0.90 -20.92
CA LEU A 77 -2.18 0.71 -19.49
C LEU A 77 -2.95 -0.59 -19.21
N VAL A 78 -3.98 -0.88 -20.00
CA VAL A 78 -4.71 -2.16 -19.97
C VAL A 78 -3.82 -3.31 -20.42
N GLN A 79 -3.01 -3.13 -21.47
CA GLN A 79 -2.07 -4.17 -21.91
C GLN A 79 -1.08 -4.58 -20.81
N ILE A 80 -0.52 -3.61 -20.07
CA ILE A 80 0.37 -3.87 -18.93
C ILE A 80 -0.34 -4.69 -17.84
N LEU A 81 -1.61 -4.37 -17.57
CA LEU A 81 -2.43 -5.10 -16.62
C LEU A 81 -2.68 -6.55 -17.08
N ASP A 82 -3.03 -6.74 -18.36
CA ASP A 82 -3.28 -8.05 -18.96
C ASP A 82 -2.03 -8.93 -18.98
N ASP A 83 -0.86 -8.36 -19.28
CA ASP A 83 0.41 -9.08 -19.26
C ASP A 83 0.83 -9.48 -17.83
N ASN A 84 0.49 -8.67 -16.82
CA ASN A 84 0.68 -9.03 -15.41
C ASN A 84 -0.29 -10.14 -14.96
N TYR A 85 -1.56 -10.06 -15.37
CA TYR A 85 -2.59 -11.06 -15.06
C TYR A 85 -2.24 -12.43 -15.66
N THR A 86 -1.81 -12.44 -16.91
CA THR A 86 -1.39 -13.66 -17.65
C THR A 86 0.02 -14.17 -17.29
N LYS A 87 0.66 -13.59 -16.25
CA LYS A 87 1.99 -13.95 -15.72
C LYS A 87 3.15 -13.82 -16.73
N LYS A 88 3.04 -12.95 -17.72
CA LYS A 88 4.15 -12.70 -18.64
C LYS A 88 5.26 -11.89 -17.96
N LEU A 89 4.91 -10.89 -17.16
CA LEU A 89 5.85 -9.94 -16.52
C LEU A 89 5.32 -9.46 -15.15
N ASP A 90 6.21 -9.04 -14.22
CA ASP A 90 5.83 -8.48 -12.91
C ASP A 90 5.76 -6.95 -12.97
N TYR A 91 4.54 -6.43 -13.14
CA TYR A 91 4.26 -4.99 -13.22
C TYR A 91 3.50 -4.46 -12.01
N GLY A 92 3.46 -5.21 -10.90
CA GLY A 92 2.59 -4.88 -9.77
C GLY A 92 2.81 -3.48 -9.20
N ARG A 93 4.04 -2.97 -9.20
CA ARG A 93 4.34 -1.62 -8.71
C ARG A 93 3.84 -0.53 -9.66
N GLN A 94 4.03 -0.71 -10.97
CA GLN A 94 3.59 0.23 -11.99
C GLN A 94 2.07 0.31 -12.01
N ILE A 95 1.40 -0.85 -12.02
CA ILE A 95 -0.06 -0.95 -11.99
C ILE A 95 -0.60 -0.28 -10.73
N TRP A 96 -0.05 -0.58 -9.56
CA TRP A 96 -0.48 0.02 -8.30
C TRP A 96 -0.33 1.55 -8.30
N THR A 97 0.77 2.06 -8.84
CA THR A 97 1.03 3.50 -8.89
C THR A 97 -0.02 4.23 -9.72
N ALA A 98 -0.31 3.73 -10.94
CA ALA A 98 -1.33 4.31 -11.80
C ALA A 98 -2.74 4.15 -11.20
N TYR A 99 -3.04 2.97 -10.66
CA TYR A 99 -4.36 2.68 -10.08
C TYR A 99 -4.67 3.58 -8.88
N ILE A 100 -3.74 3.74 -7.94
CA ILE A 100 -3.94 4.61 -6.77
C ILE A 100 -4.10 6.07 -7.19
N PHE A 101 -3.33 6.53 -8.17
CA PHE A 101 -3.52 7.88 -8.72
C PHE A 101 -4.96 8.05 -9.24
N LEU A 102 -5.46 7.12 -10.06
CA LEU A 102 -6.81 7.18 -10.62
C LEU A 102 -7.91 7.10 -9.55
N VAL A 103 -7.73 6.26 -8.52
CA VAL A 103 -8.65 6.16 -7.38
C VAL A 103 -8.78 7.51 -6.67
N TRP A 104 -7.67 8.17 -6.38
CA TRP A 104 -7.68 9.48 -5.73
C TRP A 104 -8.17 10.59 -6.65
N TYR A 105 -7.81 10.55 -7.93
CA TYR A 105 -8.30 11.51 -8.91
C TYR A 105 -9.83 11.44 -9.01
N LYS A 106 -10.37 10.24 -9.16
CA LYS A 106 -11.81 10.02 -9.14
C LYS A 106 -12.44 10.57 -7.87
N ARG A 107 -11.87 10.25 -6.70
CA ARG A 107 -12.41 10.68 -5.40
C ARG A 107 -12.48 12.20 -5.22
N PHE A 108 -11.50 12.97 -5.71
CA PHE A 108 -11.39 14.40 -5.44
C PHE A 108 -11.76 15.32 -6.61
N PHE A 109 -11.73 14.83 -7.85
CA PHE A 109 -11.97 15.65 -9.04
C PHE A 109 -13.18 15.21 -9.85
N ILE A 110 -13.64 13.95 -9.68
CA ILE A 110 -14.82 13.42 -10.37
C ILE A 110 -16.01 13.28 -9.42
N ASP A 111 -15.81 12.68 -8.25
CA ASP A 111 -16.87 12.37 -7.29
C ASP A 111 -17.18 13.53 -6.33
N GLU A 112 -16.18 14.36 -6.01
CA GLU A 112 -16.42 15.57 -5.24
C GLU A 112 -17.04 16.64 -6.14
N THR A 113 -18.30 16.98 -5.87
CA THR A 113 -18.89 18.22 -6.37
C THR A 113 -18.02 19.38 -5.88
N PRO A 114 -17.61 20.32 -6.74
CA PRO A 114 -16.83 21.47 -6.28
C PRO A 114 -17.58 22.13 -5.12
N LEU A 115 -16.86 22.33 -4.00
CA LEU A 115 -17.36 23.10 -2.86
C LEU A 115 -17.97 24.38 -3.42
N SER A 116 -19.30 24.54 -3.29
CA SER A 116 -19.94 25.79 -3.69
C SER A 116 -19.24 26.90 -2.92
N SER A 117 -18.90 27.97 -3.63
CA SER A 117 -18.18 29.14 -3.10
C SER A 117 -18.89 29.83 -1.92
N GLU A 118 -20.10 29.39 -1.56
CA GLU A 118 -20.87 29.83 -0.41
C GLU A 118 -20.33 29.32 0.94
N ALA A 119 -19.54 28.23 0.96
CA ALA A 119 -19.04 27.64 2.20
C ALA A 119 -17.89 28.43 2.87
N PHE A 120 -17.32 29.43 2.19
CA PHE A 120 -16.17 30.21 2.68
C PHE A 120 -16.52 31.62 3.19
N VAL A 121 -17.79 32.01 3.26
CA VAL A 121 -18.23 33.37 3.66
C VAL A 121 -19.01 33.40 4.99
N ALA A 122 -18.81 32.43 5.88
CA ALA A 122 -19.40 32.44 7.23
C ALA A 122 -18.33 32.62 8.32
#